data_AF-A0A0U5NZU8-F1
#
_entry.id   AF-A0A0U5NZU8-F1
#
_cell.length_a   1.000
_cell.length_b   1.000
_cell.length_c   1.000
_cell.angle_alpha   90.00
_cell.angle_beta   90.00
_cell.angle_gamma   90.00
#
_symmetry.space_group_name_H-M   'P 1'
#
loop_
_entity.id
_entity.type
_entity.pdbx_description
1 polymer ?
#
loop_
_entity_poly.entity_id
_entity_poly.type
_entity_poly.pdbx_seq_one_letter_code
_entity_poly.pdbx_strand_id
1 'polypeptide(L)'
;MSKSKKYLKKECVAACIFLLPALIPLLLFWVGPVLYSVGLSFTNWDMISEEVHFIGIENYYSLLHSPEFYRVLKNTLVFAIGNVIPSIILGLLIAFALSGVKRGVFYKVFLFVPYITPMVAVSIVWSWIFEPRAGILNFLLSLFNLPGLKWTQSSDTAMLSVIIVSVWKQIGWAMIFYLGAIKKVPRNLLEAASIDGAGNLVKFFKVILPSISPTTFFLIIMTTINSIQAYDQIQVLTQGGPAGATRTILYYFYQEAFESFNTGKASAVAVILNIGLRLLKNEHINSAEKEGYIKRDIILNEEQPQNTADRAIEMVLKKIKGEQFTSELLPPHFDVVEPALPVASLNTVKLALISDGGLIPEANPDKLKPNGSTTWGCYNWDELLADKHFVIHSGYDGTWVLENPNRLFPVDVLREFQADNKIGTLHPDVYVACGNCASVAASKTKGEQIAQALLTQEIEAAILTST
;
A
#
# COMPACT_ATOMS: atom_id res chain seq x y z
N MET A 1 -26.12 33.28 -17.77
CA MET A 1 -25.51 32.00 -17.32
C MET A 1 -24.83 31.35 -18.53
N SER A 2 -23.49 31.38 -18.56
CA SER A 2 -22.66 30.94 -19.70
C SER A 2 -22.97 29.50 -20.14
N LYS A 3 -22.95 29.25 -21.47
CA LYS A 3 -23.14 27.92 -22.10
C LYS A 3 -22.28 26.83 -21.43
N SER A 4 -21.10 27.17 -20.93
CA SER A 4 -20.18 26.27 -20.19
C SER A 4 -20.82 25.60 -18.96
N LYS A 5 -21.64 26.32 -18.16
CA LYS A 5 -22.36 25.71 -17.02
C LYS A 5 -23.43 24.70 -17.46
N LYS A 6 -23.92 24.79 -18.70
CA LYS A 6 -24.94 23.88 -19.25
C LYS A 6 -24.29 22.60 -19.80
N TYR A 7 -23.06 22.67 -20.31
CA TYR A 7 -22.26 21.51 -20.73
C TYR A 7 -21.74 20.70 -19.54
N LEU A 8 -21.15 21.35 -18.52
CA LEU A 8 -20.74 20.70 -17.27
C LEU A 8 -21.89 19.92 -16.62
N LYS A 9 -23.11 20.47 -16.66
CA LYS A 9 -24.30 19.81 -16.12
C LYS A 9 -24.74 18.60 -16.94
N LYS A 10 -24.53 18.61 -18.26
CA LYS A 10 -24.81 17.46 -19.14
C LYS A 10 -23.77 16.36 -18.98
N GLU A 11 -22.50 16.70 -18.82
CA GLU A 11 -21.42 15.72 -18.65
C GLU A 11 -21.42 15.10 -17.26
N CYS A 12 -21.71 15.87 -16.20
CA CYS A 12 -21.98 15.28 -14.89
C CYS A 12 -23.20 14.36 -14.91
N VAL A 13 -24.26 14.73 -15.64
CA VAL A 13 -25.42 13.84 -15.82
C VAL A 13 -25.05 12.59 -16.60
N ALA A 14 -24.24 12.70 -17.67
CA ALA A 14 -23.77 11.55 -18.43
C ALA A 14 -22.86 10.65 -17.58
N ALA A 15 -21.91 11.21 -16.84
CA ALA A 15 -21.05 10.46 -15.91
C ALA A 15 -21.88 9.78 -14.81
N CYS A 16 -22.87 10.46 -14.23
CA CYS A 16 -23.81 9.84 -13.30
C CYS A 16 -24.56 8.69 -13.99
N ILE A 17 -25.06 8.86 -15.21
CA ILE A 17 -25.75 7.80 -15.97
C ILE A 17 -24.83 6.61 -16.24
N PHE A 18 -23.55 6.82 -16.56
CA PHE A 18 -22.58 5.73 -16.75
C PHE A 18 -22.19 5.04 -15.45
N LEU A 19 -22.21 5.76 -14.32
CA LEU A 19 -21.94 5.19 -12.99
C LEU A 19 -23.17 4.46 -12.41
N LEU A 20 -24.39 4.87 -12.78
CA LEU A 20 -25.63 4.31 -12.23
C LEU A 20 -25.72 2.78 -12.35
N PRO A 21 -25.37 2.12 -13.47
CA PRO A 21 -25.39 0.65 -13.57
C PRO A 21 -24.49 -0.06 -12.54
N ALA A 22 -23.40 0.58 -12.10
CA ALA A 22 -22.53 0.03 -11.06
C ALA A 22 -22.95 0.48 -9.65
N LEU A 23 -23.40 1.73 -9.50
CA LEU A 23 -23.82 2.31 -8.23
C LEU A 23 -25.14 1.71 -7.73
N ILE A 24 -26.09 1.43 -8.61
CA ILE A 24 -27.41 0.89 -8.22
C ILE A 24 -27.23 -0.47 -7.51
N PRO A 25 -26.54 -1.48 -8.09
CA PRO A 25 -26.32 -2.74 -7.39
C PRO A 25 -25.48 -2.57 -6.11
N LEU A 26 -24.46 -1.70 -6.13
CA LEU A 26 -23.64 -1.43 -4.95
C LEU A 26 -24.48 -0.85 -3.80
N LEU A 27 -25.32 0.14 -4.08
CA LEU A 27 -26.15 0.78 -3.08
C LEU A 27 -27.27 -0.14 -2.61
N LEU A 28 -27.89 -0.90 -3.52
CA LEU A 28 -29.06 -1.71 -3.21
C LEU A 28 -28.72 -3.06 -2.58
N PHE A 29 -27.65 -3.73 -3.03
CA PHE A 29 -27.29 -5.08 -2.56
C PHE A 29 -26.09 -5.11 -1.62
N TRP A 30 -25.39 -3.99 -1.44
CA TRP A 30 -24.23 -3.92 -0.55
C TRP A 30 -24.44 -2.88 0.57
N VAL A 31 -24.58 -1.60 0.22
CA VAL A 31 -24.72 -0.53 1.22
C VAL A 31 -26.06 -0.61 1.96
N GLY A 32 -27.16 -0.84 1.24
CA GLY A 32 -28.50 -0.96 1.79
C GLY A 32 -28.62 -2.05 2.87
N PRO A 33 -28.25 -3.31 2.59
CA PRO A 33 -28.27 -4.39 3.58
C PRO A 33 -27.36 -4.14 4.77
N VAL A 34 -26.19 -3.50 4.57
CA VAL A 34 -25.30 -3.12 5.68
C VAL A 34 -25.97 -2.09 6.59
N LEU A 35 -26.54 -1.02 6.01
CA LEU A 35 -27.26 0.01 6.77
C LEU A 35 -28.49 -0.58 7.47
N TYR A 36 -29.22 -1.47 6.81
CA TYR A 36 -30.36 -2.16 7.39
C TYR A 36 -29.92 -3.05 8.56
N SER A 37 -28.83 -3.82 8.42
CA SER A 37 -28.26 -4.59 9.53
C SER A 37 -27.80 -3.70 10.69
N VAL A 38 -27.25 -2.51 10.41
CA VAL A 38 -26.93 -1.54 11.48
C VAL A 38 -28.21 -1.03 12.16
N GLY A 39 -29.32 -0.87 11.44
CA GLY A 39 -30.61 -0.56 12.05
C GLY A 39 -31.09 -1.69 12.97
N LEU A 40 -31.05 -2.93 12.47
CA LEU A 40 -31.47 -4.12 13.20
C LEU A 40 -30.67 -4.36 14.48
N SER A 41 -29.39 -3.97 14.53
CA SER A 41 -28.59 -4.13 15.75
C SER A 41 -29.11 -3.36 16.96
N PHE A 42 -30.00 -2.38 16.77
CA PHE A 42 -30.67 -1.66 17.85
C PHE A 42 -32.08 -2.19 18.16
N THR A 43 -32.44 -3.34 17.59
CA THR A 43 -33.78 -3.95 17.73
C THR A 43 -33.69 -5.35 18.33
N ASN A 44 -34.81 -5.87 18.84
CA ASN A 44 -34.92 -7.25 19.33
C ASN A 44 -35.42 -8.23 18.25
N TRP A 45 -35.30 -7.88 16.96
CA TRP A 45 -35.91 -8.67 15.90
C TRP A 45 -35.38 -10.10 15.83
N ASP A 46 -36.30 -11.03 15.63
CA ASP A 46 -36.06 -12.47 15.66
C ASP A 46 -36.31 -13.17 14.31
N MET A 47 -36.39 -12.42 13.20
CA MET A 47 -36.74 -12.91 11.86
C MET A 47 -38.15 -13.54 11.70
N ILE A 48 -38.91 -13.72 12.79
CA ILE A 48 -40.21 -14.42 12.78
C ILE A 48 -41.33 -13.46 13.15
N SER A 49 -41.12 -12.63 14.14
CA SER A 49 -42.09 -11.67 14.65
C SER A 49 -42.35 -10.56 13.64
N GLU A 50 -43.64 -10.25 13.45
CA GLU A 50 -44.10 -9.14 12.61
C GLU A 50 -43.78 -7.77 13.25
N GLU A 51 -43.77 -7.72 14.60
CA GLU A 51 -43.43 -6.53 15.36
C GLU A 51 -41.93 -6.49 15.69
N VAL A 52 -41.28 -5.36 15.36
CA VAL A 52 -39.87 -5.09 15.67
C VAL A 52 -39.81 -4.01 16.76
N HIS A 53 -39.31 -4.35 17.94
CA HIS A 53 -39.15 -3.37 19.01
C HIS A 53 -37.73 -2.80 19.04
N PHE A 54 -37.64 -1.47 19.14
CA PHE A 54 -36.38 -0.77 19.34
C PHE A 54 -35.94 -0.87 20.80
N ILE A 55 -34.79 -1.50 21.04
CA ILE A 55 -34.22 -1.75 22.38
C ILE A 55 -32.94 -0.93 22.63
N GLY A 56 -32.60 0.01 21.74
CA GLY A 56 -31.41 0.85 21.87
C GLY A 56 -30.13 0.02 21.84
N ILE A 57 -29.25 0.19 22.84
CA ILE A 57 -27.91 -0.44 22.85
C ILE A 57 -27.85 -1.78 23.61
N GLU A 58 -28.99 -2.35 24.00
CA GLU A 58 -29.06 -3.54 24.85
C GLU A 58 -28.34 -4.77 24.24
N ASN A 59 -28.44 -4.97 22.92
CA ASN A 59 -27.68 -6.02 22.21
C ASN A 59 -26.16 -5.87 22.39
N TYR A 60 -25.66 -4.64 22.33
CA TYR A 60 -24.23 -4.38 22.55
C TYR A 60 -23.84 -4.59 24.00
N TYR A 61 -24.68 -4.15 24.95
CA TYR A 61 -24.45 -4.35 26.38
C TYR A 61 -24.39 -5.84 26.74
N SER A 62 -25.36 -6.63 26.27
CA SER A 62 -25.41 -8.08 26.52
C SER A 62 -24.22 -8.83 25.91
N LEU A 63 -23.78 -8.46 24.71
CA LEU A 63 -22.59 -9.03 24.08
C LEU A 63 -21.31 -8.70 24.86
N LEU A 64 -21.12 -7.43 25.23
CA LEU A 64 -19.91 -6.97 25.93
C LEU A 64 -19.82 -7.49 27.37
N HIS A 65 -20.93 -7.92 27.98
CA HIS A 65 -20.95 -8.53 29.31
C HIS A 65 -21.01 -10.07 29.26
N SER A 66 -21.03 -10.69 28.08
CA SER A 66 -21.11 -12.14 27.93
C SER A 66 -19.71 -12.81 27.98
N PRO A 67 -19.44 -13.71 28.94
CA PRO A 67 -18.20 -14.50 28.96
C PRO A 67 -18.04 -15.42 27.75
N GLU A 68 -19.15 -15.78 27.10
CA GLU A 68 -19.13 -16.55 25.86
C GLU A 68 -18.59 -15.72 24.70
N PHE A 69 -19.01 -14.45 24.58
CA PHE A 69 -18.54 -13.56 23.52
C PHE A 69 -17.02 -13.38 23.54
N TYR A 70 -16.42 -13.23 24.72
CA TYR A 70 -14.96 -13.17 24.86
C TYR A 70 -14.26 -14.49 24.51
N ARG A 71 -14.88 -15.64 24.77
CA ARG A 71 -14.37 -16.94 24.29
C ARG A 71 -14.39 -17.01 22.76
N VAL A 72 -15.45 -16.53 22.12
CA VAL A 72 -15.56 -16.45 20.66
C VAL A 72 -14.49 -15.53 20.07
N LEU A 73 -14.27 -14.35 20.67
CA LEU A 73 -13.20 -13.44 20.25
C LEU A 73 -11.82 -14.07 20.41
N LYS A 74 -11.55 -14.74 21.54
CA LYS A 74 -10.30 -15.47 21.78
C LYS A 74 -10.09 -16.56 20.74
N ASN A 75 -11.10 -17.37 20.48
CA ASN A 75 -11.05 -18.43 19.46
C ASN A 75 -10.78 -17.86 18.08
N THR A 76 -11.42 -16.75 17.73
CA THR A 76 -11.20 -16.04 16.47
C THR A 76 -9.77 -15.54 16.35
N LEU A 77 -9.21 -14.98 17.43
CA LEU A 77 -7.83 -14.50 17.45
C LEU A 77 -6.83 -15.67 17.37
N VAL A 78 -7.04 -16.74 18.13
CA VAL A 78 -6.22 -17.95 18.10
C VAL A 78 -6.23 -18.56 16.70
N PHE A 79 -7.41 -18.68 16.11
CA PHE A 79 -7.57 -19.16 14.74
C PHE A 79 -6.87 -18.25 13.73
N ALA A 80 -7.07 -16.93 13.82
CA ALA A 80 -6.47 -15.97 12.91
C ALA A 80 -4.94 -15.98 13.00
N ILE A 81 -4.36 -15.92 14.20
CA ILE A 81 -2.91 -15.98 14.39
C ILE A 81 -2.35 -17.32 13.89
N GLY A 82 -2.99 -18.42 14.28
CA GLY A 82 -2.57 -19.76 13.88
C GLY A 82 -2.75 -20.04 12.39
N ASN A 83 -3.61 -19.31 11.69
CA ASN A 83 -3.74 -19.42 10.24
C ASN A 83 -2.79 -18.46 9.50
N VAL A 84 -2.76 -17.18 9.89
CA VAL A 84 -2.01 -16.10 9.22
C VAL A 84 -0.51 -16.34 9.29
N ILE A 85 0.04 -16.53 10.49
CA ILE A 85 1.50 -16.63 10.68
C ILE A 85 2.07 -17.83 9.92
N PRO A 86 1.54 -19.07 10.09
CA PRO A 86 2.08 -20.21 9.38
C PRO A 86 1.86 -20.13 7.87
N SER A 87 0.72 -19.63 7.39
CA SER A 87 0.47 -19.51 5.95
C SER A 87 1.48 -18.59 5.26
N ILE A 88 1.83 -17.48 5.91
CA ILE A 88 2.82 -16.52 5.40
C ILE A 88 4.21 -17.12 5.43
N ILE A 89 4.63 -17.68 6.57
CA ILE A 89 5.97 -18.26 6.73
C ILE A 89 6.16 -19.42 5.74
N LEU A 90 5.23 -20.38 5.73
CA LEU A 90 5.32 -21.56 4.86
C LEU A 90 5.20 -21.17 3.38
N GLY A 91 4.30 -20.23 3.05
CA GLY A 91 4.18 -19.70 1.69
C GLY A 91 5.49 -19.06 1.20
N LEU A 92 6.15 -18.26 2.05
CA LEU A 92 7.43 -17.62 1.74
C LEU A 92 8.56 -18.66 1.60
N LEU A 93 8.66 -19.61 2.52
CA LEU A 93 9.68 -20.66 2.49
C LEU A 93 9.58 -21.50 1.20
N ILE A 94 8.37 -21.90 0.83
CA ILE A 94 8.12 -22.66 -0.40
C ILE A 94 8.40 -21.79 -1.63
N ALA A 95 7.97 -20.52 -1.64
CA ALA A 95 8.25 -19.61 -2.75
C ALA A 95 9.76 -19.44 -2.97
N PHE A 96 10.52 -19.29 -1.89
CA PHE A 96 11.97 -19.19 -1.96
C PHE A 96 12.59 -20.49 -2.50
N ALA A 97 12.18 -21.65 -1.97
CA ALA A 97 12.65 -22.96 -2.43
C ALA A 97 12.36 -23.21 -3.93
N LEU A 98 11.23 -22.72 -4.44
CA LEU A 98 10.83 -22.90 -5.84
C LEU A 98 11.32 -21.81 -6.79
N SER A 99 11.92 -20.72 -6.27
CA SER A 99 12.36 -19.59 -7.08
C SER A 99 13.48 -19.95 -8.09
N GLY A 100 14.29 -20.97 -7.79
CA GLY A 100 15.42 -21.42 -8.62
C GLY A 100 15.20 -22.72 -9.42
N VAL A 101 14.02 -23.35 -9.34
CA VAL A 101 13.81 -24.70 -9.88
C VAL A 101 13.29 -24.65 -11.34
N LYS A 102 14.06 -25.21 -12.29
CA LYS A 102 13.73 -25.25 -13.74
C LYS A 102 12.41 -25.98 -14.06
N ARG A 103 12.03 -27.01 -13.28
CA ARG A 103 10.72 -27.72 -13.38
C ARG A 103 9.69 -27.23 -12.37
N GLY A 104 9.83 -25.99 -11.87
CA GLY A 104 8.99 -25.45 -10.80
C GLY A 104 7.50 -25.30 -11.14
N VAL A 105 7.09 -25.42 -12.41
CA VAL A 105 5.68 -25.25 -12.82
C VAL A 105 4.79 -26.37 -12.25
N PHE A 106 5.21 -27.63 -12.31
CA PHE A 106 4.42 -28.76 -11.79
C PHE A 106 4.18 -28.62 -10.28
N TYR A 107 5.22 -28.32 -9.51
CA TYR A 107 5.12 -28.11 -8.06
C TYR A 107 4.24 -26.90 -7.71
N LYS A 108 4.35 -25.80 -8.46
CA LYS A 108 3.49 -24.62 -8.27
C LYS A 108 2.02 -24.93 -8.48
N VAL A 109 1.70 -25.70 -9.54
CA VAL A 109 0.33 -26.13 -9.81
C VAL A 109 -0.17 -27.02 -8.68
N PHE A 110 0.57 -28.08 -8.32
CA PHE A 110 0.15 -29.01 -7.28
C PHE A 110 -0.09 -28.31 -5.93
N LEU A 111 0.79 -27.39 -5.53
CA LEU A 111 0.66 -26.66 -4.27
C LEU A 111 -0.43 -25.58 -4.32
N PHE A 112 -0.81 -25.09 -5.50
CA PHE A 112 -1.88 -24.10 -5.69
C PHE A 112 -3.27 -24.71 -5.83
N VAL A 113 -3.39 -25.94 -6.36
CA VAL A 113 -4.68 -26.64 -6.54
C VAL A 113 -5.57 -26.63 -5.28
N PRO A 114 -5.06 -26.88 -4.06
CA PRO A 114 -5.86 -26.79 -2.84
C PRO A 114 -6.62 -25.47 -2.69
N TYR A 115 -6.02 -24.35 -3.09
CA TYR A 115 -6.60 -23.02 -2.92
C TYR A 115 -7.86 -22.81 -3.77
N ILE A 116 -7.90 -23.35 -4.99
CA ILE A 116 -9.05 -23.20 -5.89
C ILE A 116 -10.17 -24.22 -5.62
N THR A 117 -9.89 -25.29 -4.87
CA THR A 117 -10.90 -26.29 -4.50
C THR A 117 -11.92 -25.72 -3.51
N PRO A 118 -13.23 -25.96 -3.65
CA PRO A 118 -14.24 -25.48 -2.67
C PRO A 118 -13.91 -25.92 -1.23
N MET A 119 -14.04 -25.00 -0.26
CA MET A 119 -13.64 -25.28 1.14
C MET A 119 -14.44 -26.42 1.76
N VAL A 120 -15.75 -26.48 1.49
CA VAL A 120 -16.62 -27.57 1.95
C VAL A 120 -16.11 -28.94 1.52
N ALA A 121 -15.75 -29.10 0.24
CA ALA A 121 -15.23 -30.37 -0.29
C ALA A 121 -13.90 -30.75 0.37
N VAL A 122 -13.00 -29.78 0.54
CA VAL A 122 -11.74 -29.96 1.27
C VAL A 122 -12.02 -30.45 2.69
N SER A 123 -12.90 -29.78 3.41
CA SER A 123 -13.23 -30.13 4.80
C SER A 123 -13.86 -31.51 4.95
N ILE A 124 -14.67 -31.97 3.99
CA ILE A 124 -15.19 -33.35 4.00
C ILE A 124 -14.05 -34.37 3.86
N VAL A 125 -13.12 -34.17 2.93
CA VAL A 125 -11.98 -35.08 2.79
C VAL A 125 -11.10 -35.08 4.04
N TRP A 126 -10.88 -33.90 4.62
CA TRP A 126 -10.10 -33.76 5.85
C TRP A 126 -10.79 -34.38 7.06
N SER A 127 -12.13 -34.47 7.11
CA SER A 127 -12.83 -35.16 8.19
C SER A 127 -12.49 -36.65 8.23
N TRP A 128 -12.35 -37.30 7.05
CA TRP A 128 -11.90 -38.69 6.95
C TRP A 128 -10.42 -38.85 7.36
N ILE A 129 -9.58 -37.87 7.00
CA ILE A 129 -8.16 -37.86 7.39
C ILE A 129 -7.98 -37.73 8.91
N PHE A 130 -8.84 -36.93 9.55
CA PHE A 130 -8.87 -36.68 10.99
C PHE A 130 -9.61 -37.74 11.80
N GLU A 131 -10.18 -38.76 11.16
CA GLU A 131 -10.94 -39.80 11.85
C GLU A 131 -10.06 -40.52 12.87
N PRO A 132 -10.39 -40.54 14.19
CA PRO A 132 -9.46 -41.01 15.20
C PRO A 132 -9.04 -42.48 15.08
N ARG A 133 -9.90 -43.34 14.50
CA ARG A 133 -9.66 -44.79 14.44
C ARG A 133 -8.97 -45.24 13.15
N ALA A 134 -9.32 -44.63 12.02
CA ALA A 134 -8.90 -45.07 10.69
C ALA A 134 -8.27 -43.96 9.84
N GLY A 135 -8.14 -42.75 10.40
CA GLY A 135 -7.62 -41.59 9.69
C GLY A 135 -6.13 -41.67 9.41
N ILE A 136 -5.74 -41.14 8.24
CA ILE A 136 -4.36 -41.15 7.75
C ILE A 136 -3.41 -40.47 8.74
N LEU A 137 -3.83 -39.39 9.41
CA LEU A 137 -2.95 -38.68 10.34
C LEU A 137 -2.62 -39.48 11.59
N ASN A 138 -3.58 -40.23 12.15
CA ASN A 138 -3.28 -41.10 13.29
C ASN A 138 -2.46 -42.32 12.87
N PHE A 139 -2.65 -42.83 11.65
CA PHE A 139 -1.75 -43.82 11.08
C PHE A 139 -0.31 -43.28 11.00
N LEU A 140 -0.10 -42.07 10.50
CA LEU A 140 1.23 -41.45 10.47
C LEU A 140 1.83 -41.24 11.87
N LEU A 141 1.05 -40.82 12.86
CA LEU A 141 1.51 -40.71 14.26
C LEU A 141 1.97 -42.08 14.80
N SER A 142 1.24 -43.15 14.47
CA SER A 142 1.59 -44.50 14.90
C SER A 142 2.94 -45.00 14.35
N LEU A 143 3.35 -44.55 13.15
CA LEU A 143 4.67 -44.87 12.57
C LEU A 143 5.82 -44.30 13.40
N PHE A 144 5.58 -43.20 14.12
CA PHE A 144 6.54 -42.56 15.02
C PHE A 144 6.31 -42.95 16.49
N ASN A 145 5.49 -43.96 16.78
CA ASN A 145 5.10 -44.37 18.13
C ASN A 145 4.46 -43.24 18.97
N LEU A 146 3.81 -42.27 18.33
CA LEU A 146 3.08 -41.19 19.01
C LEU A 146 1.63 -41.61 19.27
N PRO A 147 1.01 -41.16 20.39
CA PRO A 147 -0.38 -41.45 20.67
C PRO A 147 -1.30 -40.78 19.65
N GLY A 148 -2.33 -41.50 19.20
CA GLY A 148 -3.34 -40.95 18.30
C GLY A 148 -4.15 -39.82 18.94
N LEU A 149 -4.45 -38.79 18.16
CA LEU A 149 -5.20 -37.62 18.61
C LEU A 149 -6.68 -37.75 18.23
N LYS A 150 -7.54 -37.15 19.07
CA LYS A 150 -8.98 -36.97 18.79
C LYS A 150 -9.20 -35.65 18.06
N TRP A 151 -8.57 -35.51 16.89
CA TRP A 151 -8.45 -34.27 16.10
C TRP A 151 -9.63 -33.30 16.23
N THR A 152 -10.80 -33.63 15.68
CA THR A 152 -12.00 -32.77 15.72
C THR A 152 -12.91 -33.04 16.93
N GLN A 153 -12.72 -34.15 17.64
CA GLN A 153 -13.61 -34.62 18.71
C GLN A 153 -13.15 -34.19 20.12
N SER A 154 -11.96 -33.60 20.27
CA SER A 154 -11.47 -33.04 21.54
C SER A 154 -11.35 -31.52 21.46
N SER A 155 -11.75 -30.83 22.53
CA SER A 155 -11.62 -29.37 22.65
C SER A 155 -10.17 -28.88 22.54
N ASP A 156 -9.19 -29.73 22.90
CA ASP A 156 -7.78 -29.38 22.89
C ASP A 156 -7.19 -29.38 21.47
N THR A 157 -7.71 -30.24 20.59
CA THR A 157 -7.16 -30.47 19.24
C THR A 157 -8.05 -29.96 18.11
N ALA A 158 -9.33 -29.66 18.38
CA ALA A 158 -10.28 -29.26 17.35
C ALA A 158 -9.85 -27.98 16.63
N MET A 159 -9.45 -26.95 17.38
CA MET A 159 -8.97 -25.69 16.80
C MET A 159 -7.70 -25.90 15.96
N LEU A 160 -6.75 -26.71 16.46
CA LEU A 160 -5.55 -27.06 15.71
C LEU A 160 -5.90 -27.76 14.38
N SER A 161 -6.88 -28.66 14.39
CA SER A 161 -7.32 -29.38 13.19
C SER A 161 -7.86 -28.41 12.14
N VAL A 162 -8.70 -27.45 12.54
CA VAL A 162 -9.23 -26.41 11.63
C VAL A 162 -8.11 -25.51 11.08
N ILE A 163 -7.13 -25.16 11.93
CA ILE A 163 -5.96 -24.38 11.51
C ILE A 163 -5.13 -25.14 10.47
N ILE A 164 -4.86 -26.43 10.68
CA ILE A 164 -4.08 -27.25 9.74
C ILE A 164 -4.70 -27.25 8.34
N VAL A 165 -6.02 -27.46 8.25
CA VAL A 165 -6.73 -27.46 6.95
C VAL A 165 -6.66 -26.08 6.29
N SER A 166 -6.88 -25.03 7.08
CA SER A 166 -6.89 -23.65 6.59
C SER A 166 -5.50 -23.24 6.07
N VAL A 167 -4.45 -23.53 6.83
CA VAL A 167 -3.05 -23.26 6.46
C VAL A 167 -2.68 -24.06 5.22
N TRP A 168 -2.94 -25.38 5.19
CA TRP A 168 -2.66 -26.23 4.03
C TRP A 168 -3.27 -25.67 2.74
N LYS A 169 -4.52 -25.22 2.81
CA LYS A 169 -5.22 -24.62 1.68
C LYS A 169 -4.63 -23.26 1.27
N GLN A 170 -4.24 -22.42 2.24
CA GLN A 170 -3.84 -21.04 2.00
C GLN A 170 -2.38 -20.91 1.52
N ILE A 171 -1.51 -21.85 1.87
CA ILE A 171 -0.06 -21.82 1.56
C ILE A 171 0.20 -21.63 0.06
N GLY A 172 -0.54 -22.35 -0.80
CA GLY A 172 -0.37 -22.28 -2.26
C GLY A 172 -0.60 -20.87 -2.80
N TRP A 173 -1.60 -20.19 -2.27
CA TRP A 173 -1.92 -18.81 -2.65
C TRP A 173 -0.82 -17.83 -2.20
N ALA A 174 -0.41 -17.90 -0.94
CA ALA A 174 0.68 -17.06 -0.41
C ALA A 174 1.99 -17.27 -1.19
N MET A 175 2.32 -18.52 -1.52
CA MET A 175 3.47 -18.89 -2.33
C MET A 175 3.46 -18.20 -3.71
N ILE A 176 2.33 -18.18 -4.42
CA ILE A 176 2.25 -17.56 -5.76
C ILE A 176 2.51 -16.05 -5.70
N PHE A 177 1.93 -15.36 -4.71
CA PHE A 177 2.19 -13.94 -4.50
C PHE A 177 3.67 -13.67 -4.18
N TYR A 178 4.26 -14.48 -3.30
CA TYR A 178 5.68 -14.35 -2.99
C TYR A 178 6.60 -14.65 -4.17
N LEU A 179 6.30 -15.65 -4.99
CA LEU A 179 7.04 -15.92 -6.23
C LEU A 179 7.00 -14.72 -7.19
N GLY A 180 5.84 -14.08 -7.31
CA GLY A 180 5.69 -12.86 -8.12
C GLY A 180 6.49 -11.69 -7.57
N ALA A 181 6.51 -11.51 -6.24
CA ALA A 181 7.26 -10.45 -5.58
C ALA A 181 8.78 -10.66 -5.65
N ILE A 182 9.26 -11.88 -5.38
CA ILE A 182 10.69 -12.22 -5.42
C ILE A 182 11.24 -12.01 -6.85
N LYS A 183 10.49 -12.34 -7.89
CA LYS A 183 10.89 -12.10 -9.28
C LYS A 183 11.07 -10.63 -9.64
N LYS A 184 10.40 -9.72 -8.93
CA LYS A 184 10.50 -8.27 -9.14
C LYS A 184 11.68 -7.64 -8.39
N VAL A 185 12.36 -8.40 -7.53
CA VAL A 185 13.56 -7.91 -6.83
C VAL A 185 14.65 -7.63 -7.88
N PRO A 186 15.14 -6.38 -7.98
CA PRO A 186 16.16 -6.01 -8.95
C PRO A 186 17.42 -6.87 -8.81
N ARG A 187 17.91 -7.42 -9.93
CA ARG A 187 19.05 -8.35 -9.95
C ARG A 187 20.36 -7.68 -9.55
N ASN A 188 20.53 -6.40 -9.89
CA ASN A 188 21.66 -5.58 -9.50
C ASN A 188 21.84 -5.49 -7.97
N LEU A 189 20.76 -5.46 -7.18
CA LEU A 189 20.85 -5.49 -5.70
C LEU A 189 21.43 -6.80 -5.17
N LEU A 190 21.11 -7.92 -5.81
CA LEU A 190 21.63 -9.24 -5.43
C LEU A 190 23.09 -9.41 -5.85
N GLU A 191 23.47 -8.86 -7.00
CA GLU A 191 24.84 -8.86 -7.51
C GLU A 191 25.75 -7.95 -6.68
N ALA A 192 25.31 -6.73 -6.35
CA ALA A 192 26.02 -5.83 -5.43
C ALA A 192 26.27 -6.50 -4.06
N ALA A 193 25.24 -7.07 -3.45
CA ALA A 193 25.39 -7.81 -2.21
C ALA A 193 26.32 -9.03 -2.34
N SER A 194 26.47 -9.61 -3.54
CA SER A 194 27.43 -10.71 -3.77
C SER A 194 28.86 -10.22 -3.80
N ILE A 195 29.10 -9.04 -4.37
CA ILE A 195 30.41 -8.38 -4.42
C ILE A 195 30.85 -7.97 -3.01
N ASP A 196 29.91 -7.50 -2.18
CA ASP A 196 30.14 -7.18 -0.76
C ASP A 196 30.36 -8.41 0.14
N GLY A 197 30.44 -9.62 -0.44
CA GLY A 197 30.66 -10.86 0.30
C GLY A 197 29.45 -11.36 1.09
N ALA A 198 28.25 -10.82 0.86
CA ALA A 198 27.06 -11.27 1.57
C ALA A 198 26.68 -12.70 1.16
N GLY A 199 26.57 -13.59 2.15
CA GLY A 199 26.05 -14.94 1.97
C GLY A 199 24.55 -14.97 1.64
N ASN A 200 24.04 -16.13 1.20
CA ASN A 200 22.63 -16.27 0.80
C ASN A 200 21.62 -15.93 1.92
N LEU A 201 21.96 -16.24 3.18
CA LEU A 201 21.13 -15.87 4.34
C LEU A 201 21.08 -14.35 4.55
N VAL A 202 22.22 -13.67 4.42
CA VAL A 202 22.30 -12.21 4.54
C VAL A 202 21.49 -11.55 3.43
N LYS A 203 21.65 -12.00 2.17
CA LYS A 203 20.85 -11.52 1.04
C LYS A 203 19.35 -11.74 1.26
N PHE A 204 18.95 -12.89 1.79
CA PHE A 204 17.56 -13.17 2.10
C PHE A 204 16.98 -12.17 3.12
N PHE A 205 17.60 -12.03 4.29
CA PHE A 205 17.06 -11.20 5.37
C PHE A 205 17.24 -9.68 5.14
N LYS A 206 18.31 -9.26 4.46
CA LYS A 206 18.66 -7.84 4.30
C LYS A 206 18.26 -7.24 2.95
N VAL A 207 18.09 -8.04 1.91
CA VAL A 207 17.75 -7.55 0.56
C VAL A 207 16.37 -8.03 0.13
N ILE A 208 16.16 -9.35 0.09
CA ILE A 208 14.93 -9.94 -0.46
C ILE A 208 13.73 -9.65 0.45
N LEU A 209 13.82 -9.97 1.74
CA LEU A 209 12.71 -9.85 2.68
C LEU A 209 12.20 -8.40 2.82
N PRO A 210 13.07 -7.36 2.93
CA PRO A 210 12.61 -5.97 2.92
C PRO A 210 12.00 -5.56 1.59
N SER A 211 12.54 -6.01 0.47
CA SER A 211 12.04 -5.67 -0.88
C SER A 211 10.63 -6.23 -1.15
N ILE A 212 10.29 -7.37 -0.56
CA ILE A 212 8.95 -7.99 -0.69
C ILE A 212 7.99 -7.61 0.46
N SER A 213 8.41 -6.74 1.38
CA SER A 213 7.61 -6.34 2.55
C SER A 213 6.21 -5.77 2.19
N PRO A 214 5.99 -5.02 1.07
CA PRO A 214 4.65 -4.61 0.70
C PRO A 214 3.74 -5.79 0.34
N THR A 215 4.31 -6.85 -0.25
CA THR A 215 3.56 -8.08 -0.55
C THR A 215 3.26 -8.86 0.72
N THR A 216 4.21 -8.96 1.65
CA THR A 216 3.96 -9.57 2.97
C THR A 216 2.84 -8.84 3.71
N PHE A 217 2.86 -7.51 3.74
CA PHE A 217 1.81 -6.71 4.37
C PHE A 217 0.44 -6.95 3.75
N PHE A 218 0.36 -6.95 2.41
CA PHE A 218 -0.86 -7.31 1.69
C PHE A 218 -1.37 -8.71 2.07
N LEU A 219 -0.48 -9.71 2.12
CA LEU A 219 -0.84 -11.08 2.48
C LEU A 219 -1.31 -11.18 3.93
N ILE A 220 -0.70 -10.46 4.88
CA ILE A 220 -1.17 -10.37 6.28
C ILE A 220 -2.60 -9.87 6.33
N ILE A 221 -2.90 -8.75 5.66
CA ILE A 221 -4.25 -8.17 5.66
C ILE A 221 -5.26 -9.17 5.08
N MET A 222 -4.97 -9.71 3.90
CA MET A 222 -5.90 -10.60 3.21
C MET A 222 -6.12 -11.93 3.95
N THR A 223 -5.05 -12.53 4.48
CA THR A 223 -5.19 -13.75 5.30
C THR A 223 -5.91 -13.49 6.62
N THR A 224 -5.74 -12.32 7.22
CA THR A 224 -6.49 -11.93 8.43
C THR A 224 -7.98 -11.78 8.13
N ILE A 225 -8.34 -11.10 7.03
CA ILE A 225 -9.72 -10.96 6.57
C ILE A 225 -10.34 -12.35 6.33
N ASN A 226 -9.65 -13.22 5.59
CA ASN A 226 -10.11 -14.59 5.34
C ASN A 226 -10.28 -15.40 6.62
N SER A 227 -9.40 -15.20 7.61
CA SER A 227 -9.48 -15.93 8.88
C SER A 227 -10.67 -15.49 9.74
N ILE A 228 -11.00 -14.19 9.71
CA ILE A 228 -12.20 -13.66 10.36
C ILE A 228 -13.47 -14.16 9.66
N GLN A 229 -13.42 -14.33 8.33
CA GLN A 229 -14.52 -14.86 7.52
C GLN A 229 -14.56 -16.40 7.46
N ALA A 230 -13.86 -17.09 8.34
CA ALA A 230 -13.88 -18.55 8.39
C ALA A 230 -15.24 -19.08 8.86
N TYR A 231 -15.93 -19.81 7.98
CA TYR A 231 -17.21 -20.45 8.26
C TYR A 231 -17.22 -21.92 7.81
N ASP A 232 -17.04 -22.17 6.51
CA ASP A 232 -17.23 -23.49 5.88
C ASP A 232 -16.51 -24.62 6.61
N GLN A 233 -15.23 -24.41 6.93
CA GLN A 233 -14.41 -25.43 7.53
C GLN A 233 -14.76 -25.72 8.98
N ILE A 234 -15.25 -24.71 9.70
CA ILE A 234 -15.71 -24.88 11.07
C ILE A 234 -17.05 -25.63 11.03
N GLN A 235 -17.96 -25.21 10.16
CA GLN A 235 -19.26 -25.86 10.00
C GLN A 235 -19.14 -27.35 9.64
N VAL A 236 -18.24 -27.68 8.70
CA VAL A 236 -18.08 -29.06 8.24
C VAL A 236 -17.28 -29.93 9.20
N LEU A 237 -16.20 -29.41 9.80
CA LEU A 237 -15.29 -30.24 10.62
C LEU A 237 -15.75 -30.39 12.07
N THR A 238 -16.34 -29.35 12.65
CA THR A 238 -16.52 -29.28 14.12
C THR A 238 -17.86 -28.70 14.57
N GLN A 239 -18.59 -28.00 13.71
CA GLN A 239 -19.82 -27.28 14.04
C GLN A 239 -19.65 -26.34 15.25
N GLY A 240 -18.47 -25.71 15.35
CA GLY A 240 -18.08 -24.84 16.48
C GLY A 240 -17.66 -25.58 17.76
N GLY A 241 -17.73 -26.91 17.79
CA GLY A 241 -17.43 -27.74 18.95
C GLY A 241 -15.99 -28.29 19.02
N PRO A 242 -15.75 -29.20 19.99
CA PRO A 242 -16.61 -29.49 21.14
C PRO A 242 -16.68 -28.32 22.14
N ALA A 243 -17.80 -28.18 22.87
CA ALA A 243 -17.99 -27.15 23.91
C ALA A 243 -17.65 -25.69 23.49
N GLY A 244 -17.87 -25.34 22.22
CA GLY A 244 -17.56 -24.02 21.68
C GLY A 244 -16.07 -23.79 21.39
N ALA A 245 -15.22 -24.82 21.43
CA ALA A 245 -13.76 -24.68 21.24
C ALA A 245 -13.35 -24.12 19.88
N THR A 246 -14.19 -24.27 18.84
CA THR A 246 -13.93 -23.77 17.49
C THR A 246 -14.93 -22.71 17.02
N ARG A 247 -15.79 -22.22 17.93
CA ARG A 247 -16.76 -21.17 17.65
C ARG A 247 -16.02 -19.83 17.45
N THR A 248 -15.83 -19.45 16.19
CA THR A 248 -15.28 -18.14 15.76
C THR A 248 -16.39 -17.11 15.58
N ILE A 249 -16.02 -15.84 15.38
CA ILE A 249 -16.97 -14.71 15.36
C ILE A 249 -18.01 -14.81 14.24
N LEU A 250 -17.60 -15.22 13.03
CA LEU A 250 -18.54 -15.39 11.91
C LEU A 250 -19.44 -16.60 12.13
N TYR A 251 -18.90 -17.68 12.69
CA TYR A 251 -19.70 -18.84 13.05
C TYR A 251 -20.72 -18.49 14.15
N TYR A 252 -20.31 -17.75 15.18
CA TYR A 252 -21.18 -17.25 16.23
C TYR A 252 -22.29 -16.33 15.68
N PHE A 253 -21.96 -15.42 14.76
CA PHE A 253 -22.94 -14.63 14.03
C PHE A 253 -23.98 -15.52 13.34
N TYR A 254 -23.54 -16.55 12.63
CA TYR A 254 -24.43 -17.48 11.95
C TYR A 254 -25.36 -18.21 12.94
N GLN A 255 -24.82 -18.70 14.07
CA GLN A 255 -25.63 -19.38 15.08
C GLN A 255 -26.66 -18.45 15.73
N GLU A 256 -26.28 -17.21 16.05
CA GLU A 256 -27.21 -16.24 16.62
C GLU A 256 -28.29 -15.84 15.60
N ALA A 257 -27.92 -15.56 14.34
CA ALA A 257 -28.87 -15.12 13.32
C ALA A 257 -29.83 -16.22 12.85
N PHE A 258 -29.29 -17.40 12.54
CA PHE A 258 -30.01 -18.42 11.77
C PHE A 258 -30.36 -19.69 12.55
N GLU A 259 -29.69 -19.97 13.67
CA GLU A 259 -30.04 -21.12 14.54
C GLU A 259 -30.84 -20.69 15.76
N SER A 260 -30.44 -19.57 16.38
CA SER A 260 -31.08 -19.03 17.60
C SER A 260 -32.10 -17.94 17.31
N PHE A 261 -32.22 -17.52 16.04
CA PHE A 261 -33.14 -16.47 15.60
C PHE A 261 -32.99 -15.15 16.38
N ASN A 262 -31.81 -14.84 16.91
CA ASN A 262 -31.51 -13.57 17.59
C ASN A 262 -30.91 -12.56 16.59
N THR A 263 -31.68 -12.16 15.59
CA THR A 263 -31.16 -11.37 14.46
C THR A 263 -30.64 -10.00 14.88
N GLY A 264 -31.33 -9.31 15.79
CA GLY A 264 -30.83 -8.04 16.33
C GLY A 264 -29.46 -8.18 17.01
N LYS A 265 -29.28 -9.23 17.82
CA LYS A 265 -28.00 -9.53 18.47
C LYS A 265 -26.92 -9.91 17.46
N ALA A 266 -27.24 -10.74 16.47
CA ALA A 266 -26.31 -11.11 15.41
C ALA A 266 -25.87 -9.89 14.58
N SER A 267 -26.81 -9.01 14.22
CA SER A 267 -26.51 -7.73 13.59
C SER A 267 -25.55 -6.88 14.43
N ALA A 268 -25.71 -6.85 15.76
CA ALA A 268 -24.77 -6.15 16.64
C ALA A 268 -23.37 -6.76 16.62
N VAL A 269 -23.25 -8.09 16.56
CA VAL A 269 -21.96 -8.78 16.34
C VAL A 269 -21.31 -8.33 15.04
N ALA A 270 -22.07 -8.28 13.94
CA ALA A 270 -21.55 -7.86 12.63
C ALA A 270 -21.06 -6.40 12.64
N VAL A 271 -21.76 -5.50 13.33
CA VAL A 271 -21.35 -4.09 13.49
C VAL A 271 -20.07 -3.97 14.32
N ILE A 272 -19.98 -4.65 15.47
CA ILE A 272 -18.77 -4.66 16.31
C ILE A 272 -17.58 -5.18 15.50
N LEU A 273 -17.77 -6.26 14.74
CA LEU A 273 -16.73 -6.84 13.92
C LEU A 273 -16.29 -5.89 12.79
N ASN A 274 -17.23 -5.23 12.12
CA ASN A 274 -16.92 -4.24 11.08
C ASN A 274 -16.07 -3.10 11.63
N ILE A 275 -16.45 -2.53 12.78
CA ILE A 275 -15.69 -1.47 13.45
C ILE A 275 -14.31 -1.98 13.87
N GLY A 276 -14.24 -3.16 14.49
CA GLY A 276 -12.97 -3.79 14.89
C GLY A 276 -12.02 -4.03 13.71
N LEU A 277 -12.54 -4.48 12.57
CA LEU A 277 -11.78 -4.62 11.33
C LEU A 277 -11.25 -3.28 10.81
N ARG A 278 -12.09 -2.23 10.81
CA ARG A 278 -11.67 -0.89 10.36
C ARG A 278 -10.57 -0.31 11.25
N LEU A 279 -10.67 -0.52 12.56
CA LEU A 279 -9.63 -0.14 13.52
C LEU A 279 -8.33 -0.94 13.30
N LEU A 280 -8.41 -2.26 13.10
CA LEU A 280 -7.25 -3.12 12.82
C LEU A 280 -6.53 -2.75 11.53
N LYS A 281 -7.27 -2.31 10.51
CA LYS A 281 -6.68 -1.84 9.25
C LYS A 281 -6.00 -0.47 9.38
N ASN A 282 -6.17 0.22 10.51
CA ASN A 282 -5.75 1.61 10.69
C ASN A 282 -6.08 2.46 9.46
N GLU A 283 -7.30 2.29 8.92
CA GLU A 283 -7.77 2.97 7.71
C GLU A 283 -7.86 4.48 7.99
N HIS A 284 -6.74 5.18 7.83
CA HIS A 284 -6.70 6.63 7.67
C HIS A 284 -7.21 6.95 6.27
N ILE A 285 -8.52 7.19 6.15
CA ILE A 285 -9.07 7.86 4.97
C ILE A 285 -8.83 9.35 5.19
N ASN A 286 -7.67 9.85 4.76
CA ASN A 286 -7.49 11.29 4.62
C ASN A 286 -8.25 11.77 3.38
N SER A 287 -8.64 13.04 3.35
CA SER A 287 -9.26 13.61 2.14
C SER A 287 -8.26 13.53 0.98
N ALA A 288 -8.76 13.31 -0.25
CA ALA A 288 -7.93 13.29 -1.46
C ALA A 288 -7.05 14.56 -1.61
N GLU A 289 -7.50 15.67 -1.02
CA GLU A 289 -6.81 16.95 -0.93
C GLU A 289 -5.58 16.92 0.01
N LYS A 290 -5.64 16.17 1.12
CA LYS A 290 -4.53 15.97 2.06
C LYS A 290 -3.50 14.95 1.56
N GLU A 291 -3.90 14.01 0.71
CA GLU A 291 -2.99 13.02 0.10
C GLU A 291 -2.25 13.56 -1.13
N GLY A 292 -2.47 14.83 -1.49
CA GLY A 292 -1.72 15.49 -2.57
C GLY A 292 -2.09 14.99 -3.96
N TYR A 293 -3.25 14.34 -4.13
CA TYR A 293 -3.80 14.15 -5.45
C TYR A 293 -4.10 15.52 -6.04
N ILE A 294 -3.38 15.88 -7.10
CA ILE A 294 -3.77 17.02 -7.93
C ILE A 294 -5.22 16.73 -8.32
N LYS A 295 -6.12 17.64 -7.96
CA LYS A 295 -7.48 17.65 -8.47
C LYS A 295 -7.34 17.77 -9.98
N ARG A 296 -7.27 16.64 -10.68
CA ARG A 296 -7.54 16.62 -12.11
C ARG A 296 -9.00 17.02 -12.14
N ASP A 297 -9.25 18.30 -12.44
CA ASP A 297 -10.56 18.71 -12.90
C ASP A 297 -11.00 17.70 -13.96
N ILE A 298 -12.31 17.49 -14.06
CA ILE A 298 -12.89 16.57 -15.03
C ILE A 298 -12.25 16.91 -16.39
N ILE A 299 -11.40 16.02 -16.92
CA ILE A 299 -10.86 16.16 -18.27
C ILE A 299 -12.04 15.83 -19.18
N LEU A 300 -12.75 16.89 -19.56
CA LEU A 300 -13.80 16.81 -20.55
C LEU A 300 -13.10 16.75 -21.91
N ASN A 301 -13.20 15.61 -22.56
CA ASN A 301 -12.80 15.50 -23.96
C ASN A 301 -13.80 16.30 -24.79
N GLU A 302 -13.50 17.58 -25.04
CA GLU A 302 -14.23 18.37 -26.02
C GLU A 302 -13.67 18.08 -27.43
N GLU A 303 -14.55 17.68 -28.36
CA GLU A 303 -14.19 17.65 -29.77
C GLU A 303 -14.01 19.10 -30.26
N GLN A 304 -12.82 19.38 -30.77
CA GLN A 304 -12.47 20.68 -31.32
C GLN A 304 -12.43 20.60 -32.86
N PRO A 305 -12.84 21.65 -33.59
CA PRO A 305 -12.93 21.62 -35.06
C PRO A 305 -11.57 21.42 -35.75
N GLN A 306 -10.51 21.89 -35.11
CA GLN A 306 -9.13 21.79 -35.59
C GLN A 306 -8.36 20.80 -34.72
N ASN A 307 -7.28 20.21 -35.22
CA ASN A 307 -6.44 19.35 -34.39
C ASN A 307 -5.65 20.17 -33.35
N THR A 308 -5.13 19.51 -32.32
CA THR A 308 -4.43 20.17 -31.20
C THR A 308 -3.18 20.94 -31.65
N ALA A 309 -2.47 20.47 -32.69
CA ALA A 309 -1.25 21.11 -33.16
C ALA A 309 -1.55 22.46 -33.81
N ASP A 310 -2.57 22.54 -34.67
CA ASP A 310 -2.95 23.77 -35.36
C ASP A 310 -3.39 24.86 -34.37
N ARG A 311 -4.21 24.47 -33.39
CA ARG A 311 -4.69 25.39 -32.33
C ARG A 311 -3.54 25.88 -31.44
N ALA A 312 -2.61 24.99 -31.10
CA ALA A 312 -1.41 25.34 -30.34
C ALA A 312 -0.54 26.36 -31.10
N ILE A 313 -0.32 26.14 -32.39
CA ILE A 313 0.44 27.06 -33.25
C ILE A 313 -0.28 28.41 -33.36
N GLU A 314 -1.59 28.43 -33.57
CA GLU A 314 -2.36 29.66 -33.64
C GLU A 314 -2.27 30.47 -32.35
N MET A 315 -2.38 29.82 -31.18
CA MET A 315 -2.20 30.47 -29.88
C MET A 315 -0.81 31.08 -29.72
N VAL A 316 0.24 30.36 -30.15
CA VAL A 316 1.62 30.89 -30.12
C VAL A 316 1.76 32.10 -31.04
N LEU A 317 1.20 32.05 -32.25
CA LEU A 317 1.23 33.17 -33.19
C LEU A 317 0.49 34.41 -32.65
N LYS A 318 -0.69 34.21 -32.05
CA LYS A 318 -1.43 35.29 -31.37
C LYS A 318 -0.61 35.91 -30.25
N LYS A 319 0.02 35.07 -29.42
CA LYS A 319 0.90 35.52 -28.34
C LYS A 319 2.08 36.35 -28.87
N ILE A 320 2.74 35.91 -29.95
CA ILE A 320 3.86 36.63 -30.57
C ILE A 320 3.42 37.98 -31.12
N LYS A 321 2.20 38.07 -31.66
CA LYS A 321 1.62 39.31 -32.19
C LYS A 321 1.02 40.25 -31.13
N GLY A 322 1.02 39.84 -29.86
CA GLY A 322 0.37 40.60 -28.77
C GLY A 322 -1.17 40.59 -28.85
N GLU A 323 -1.74 39.68 -29.63
CA GLU A 323 -3.19 39.51 -29.73
C GLU A 323 -3.74 38.77 -28.50
N GLN A 324 -5.00 39.03 -28.15
CA GLN A 324 -5.65 38.25 -27.09
C GLN A 324 -5.81 36.79 -27.51
N PHE A 325 -5.44 35.88 -26.61
CA PHE A 325 -5.65 34.45 -26.77
C PHE A 325 -6.12 33.84 -25.43
N THR A 326 -6.75 32.68 -25.50
CA THR A 326 -7.17 31.89 -24.32
C THR A 326 -6.42 30.58 -24.33
N SER A 327 -5.73 30.26 -23.24
CA SER A 327 -5.01 28.98 -23.12
C SER A 327 -6.01 27.85 -22.90
N GLU A 328 -5.91 26.77 -23.70
CA GLU A 328 -6.71 25.55 -23.53
C GLU A 328 -6.34 24.79 -22.25
N LEU A 329 -5.08 24.92 -21.82
CA LEU A 329 -4.63 24.47 -20.51
C LEU A 329 -4.61 25.68 -19.59
N LEU A 330 -5.48 25.71 -18.58
CA LEU A 330 -5.34 26.68 -17.51
C LEU A 330 -4.08 26.31 -16.71
N PRO A 331 -3.01 27.13 -16.74
CA PRO A 331 -1.89 26.88 -15.86
C PRO A 331 -2.41 26.88 -14.42
N PRO A 332 -1.89 26.00 -13.54
CA PRO A 332 -2.22 26.05 -12.13
C PRO A 332 -2.02 27.47 -11.61
N HIS A 333 -2.90 27.92 -10.72
CA HIS A 333 -2.61 29.12 -9.95
C HIS A 333 -1.48 28.75 -8.98
N PHE A 334 -0.28 29.20 -9.28
CA PHE A 334 0.85 29.06 -8.38
C PHE A 334 0.85 30.24 -7.42
N ASP A 335 1.19 29.97 -6.16
CA ASP A 335 1.45 31.02 -5.19
C ASP A 335 2.56 31.92 -5.74
N VAL A 336 2.23 33.21 -5.92
CA VAL A 336 3.24 34.21 -6.30
C VAL A 336 4.02 34.54 -5.03
N VAL A 337 5.31 34.19 -5.01
CA VAL A 337 6.22 34.56 -3.94
C VAL A 337 6.92 35.85 -4.35
N GLU A 338 6.86 36.89 -3.50
CA GLU A 338 7.65 38.09 -3.75
C GLU A 338 9.15 37.74 -3.69
N PRO A 339 9.94 38.18 -4.69
CA PRO A 339 11.36 37.89 -4.70
C PRO A 339 12.03 38.51 -3.48
N ALA A 340 13.00 37.80 -2.91
CA ALA A 340 13.84 38.33 -1.84
C ALA A 340 14.53 39.62 -2.32
N LEU A 341 14.78 40.54 -1.38
CA LEU A 341 15.54 41.76 -1.68
C LEU A 341 16.93 41.39 -2.25
N PRO A 342 17.42 42.10 -3.28
CA PRO A 342 18.74 41.83 -3.82
C PRO A 342 19.81 42.05 -2.75
N VAL A 343 20.82 41.18 -2.74
CA VAL A 343 22.00 41.36 -1.88
C VAL A 343 22.75 42.63 -2.27
N ALA A 344 23.28 43.34 -1.27
CA ALA A 344 23.93 44.64 -1.48
C ALA A 344 25.21 44.56 -2.33
N SER A 345 25.96 43.46 -2.22
CA SER A 345 27.10 43.16 -3.08
C SER A 345 27.37 41.67 -3.15
N LEU A 346 27.62 41.14 -4.34
CA LEU A 346 27.91 39.71 -4.54
C LEU A 346 29.30 39.31 -4.06
N ASN A 347 30.26 40.25 -3.98
CA ASN A 347 31.65 39.97 -3.63
C ASN A 347 31.90 39.84 -2.12
N THR A 348 30.91 40.16 -1.26
CA THR A 348 31.04 40.06 0.19
C THR A 348 30.21 38.93 0.82
N VAL A 349 29.33 38.29 0.04
CA VAL A 349 28.37 37.33 0.57
C VAL A 349 28.90 35.89 0.59
N LYS A 350 28.34 35.08 1.49
CA LYS A 350 28.49 33.62 1.47
C LYS A 350 27.43 33.00 0.55
N LEU A 351 27.88 32.27 -0.46
CA LEU A 351 27.06 31.72 -1.56
C LEU A 351 26.99 30.20 -1.49
N ALA A 352 25.80 29.62 -1.61
CA ALA A 352 25.65 28.17 -1.80
C ALA A 352 25.15 27.80 -3.20
N LEU A 353 25.44 26.58 -3.64
CA LEU A 353 24.89 26.01 -4.85
C LEU A 353 23.75 25.05 -4.50
N ILE A 354 22.61 25.19 -5.16
CA ILE A 354 21.48 24.28 -5.06
C ILE A 354 21.14 23.78 -6.46
N SER A 355 21.05 22.47 -6.63
CA SER A 355 20.80 21.83 -7.92
C SER A 355 19.53 20.99 -7.90
N ASP A 356 18.68 21.13 -8.91
CA ASP A 356 17.54 20.23 -9.17
C ASP A 356 17.94 19.17 -10.21
N GLY A 357 17.99 17.92 -9.76
CA GLY A 357 18.56 16.79 -10.51
C GLY A 357 20.08 16.82 -10.49
N GLY A 358 20.69 16.14 -9.52
CA GLY A 358 22.11 16.31 -9.19
C GLY A 358 23.00 15.10 -9.46
N LEU A 359 24.30 15.32 -9.30
CA LEU A 359 25.25 14.26 -9.00
C LEU A 359 25.15 13.93 -7.52
N ILE A 360 25.04 12.65 -7.20
CA ILE A 360 25.03 12.17 -5.82
C ILE A 360 25.99 10.99 -5.64
N PRO A 361 26.45 10.72 -4.41
CA PRO A 361 27.35 9.61 -4.17
C PRO A 361 26.69 8.30 -4.59
N GLU A 362 27.46 7.35 -5.12
CA GLU A 362 26.93 6.04 -5.54
C GLU A 362 26.17 5.30 -4.41
N ALA A 363 26.58 5.52 -3.16
CA ALA A 363 25.91 5.00 -1.98
C ALA A 363 24.49 5.54 -1.75
N ASN A 364 24.15 6.70 -2.33
CA ASN A 364 22.87 7.40 -2.16
C ASN A 364 22.35 7.40 -0.71
N PRO A 365 23.10 7.97 0.24
CA PRO A 365 22.77 7.88 1.68
C PRO A 365 21.39 8.47 2.00
N ASP A 366 20.98 9.51 1.28
CA ASP A 366 19.71 10.21 1.46
C ASP A 366 18.53 9.58 0.69
N LYS A 367 18.79 8.45 0.00
CA LYS A 367 17.81 7.67 -0.76
C LYS A 367 17.00 8.52 -1.73
N LEU A 368 17.65 9.51 -2.33
CA LEU A 368 17.10 10.36 -3.36
C LEU A 368 16.57 9.48 -4.50
N LYS A 369 15.39 9.82 -5.02
CA LYS A 369 14.75 9.11 -6.13
C LYS A 369 14.87 9.92 -7.42
N PRO A 370 15.04 9.28 -8.60
CA PRO A 370 15.06 9.99 -9.89
C PRO A 370 13.75 10.69 -10.25
N ASN A 371 12.65 10.33 -9.58
CA ASN A 371 11.32 10.91 -9.80
C ASN A 371 10.56 10.99 -8.48
N GLY A 372 9.83 12.08 -8.26
CA GLY A 372 8.97 12.30 -7.10
C GLY A 372 9.72 12.26 -5.77
N SER A 373 10.98 12.71 -5.72
CA SER A 373 11.75 12.69 -4.48
C SER A 373 11.19 13.70 -3.49
N THR A 374 10.85 13.21 -2.30
CA THR A 374 10.40 14.02 -1.17
C THR A 374 11.53 14.36 -0.20
N THR A 375 12.75 13.91 -0.50
CA THR A 375 13.98 14.17 0.26
C THR A 375 14.96 15.00 -0.58
N TRP A 376 15.97 15.56 0.09
CA TRP A 376 17.10 16.30 -0.47
C TRP A 376 18.38 15.83 0.23
N GLY A 377 19.55 16.10 -0.38
CA GLY A 377 20.86 15.77 0.17
C GLY A 377 21.79 16.98 0.16
N CYS A 378 22.82 16.93 1.00
CA CYS A 378 23.88 17.94 1.08
C CYS A 378 25.22 17.22 0.97
N TYR A 379 26.02 17.59 -0.02
CA TYR A 379 27.24 16.86 -0.35
C TYR A 379 28.38 17.82 -0.62
N ASN A 380 29.59 17.42 -0.25
CA ASN A 380 30.77 18.15 -0.66
C ASN A 380 31.00 17.96 -2.17
N TRP A 381 31.09 19.05 -2.94
CA TRP A 381 31.24 18.93 -4.39
C TRP A 381 32.62 18.42 -4.82
N ASP A 382 33.69 18.58 -4.04
CA ASP A 382 35.02 18.10 -4.40
C ASP A 382 35.08 16.58 -4.27
N GLU A 383 34.45 16.03 -3.23
CA GLU A 383 34.25 14.60 -3.07
C GLU A 383 33.38 14.03 -4.20
N LEU A 384 32.26 14.68 -4.53
CA LEU A 384 31.40 14.24 -5.65
C LEU A 384 32.14 14.21 -7.00
N LEU A 385 33.02 15.18 -7.24
CA LEU A 385 33.79 15.29 -8.48
C LEU A 385 34.95 14.27 -8.54
N ALA A 386 35.51 13.89 -7.39
CA ALA A 386 36.64 12.97 -7.31
C ALA A 386 36.22 11.49 -7.25
N ASP A 387 35.10 11.19 -6.61
CA ASP A 387 34.63 9.83 -6.34
C ASP A 387 33.57 9.35 -7.33
N LYS A 388 33.19 8.07 -7.19
CA LYS A 388 32.09 7.48 -7.95
C LYS A 388 30.75 8.11 -7.59
N HIS A 389 30.10 8.66 -8.61
CA HIS A 389 28.80 9.31 -8.51
C HIS A 389 27.84 8.78 -9.56
N PHE A 390 26.56 9.09 -9.41
CA PHE A 390 25.59 8.96 -10.49
C PHE A 390 24.72 10.21 -10.60
N VAL A 391 24.16 10.36 -11.78
CA VAL A 391 23.19 11.41 -12.11
C VAL A 391 21.80 10.96 -11.69
N ILE A 392 21.09 11.79 -10.92
CA ILE A 392 19.72 11.51 -10.49
C ILE A 392 18.70 12.51 -11.04
N HIS A 393 18.12 12.20 -12.21
CA HIS A 393 16.98 12.94 -12.75
C HIS A 393 16.28 12.16 -13.87
N SER A 394 14.97 11.97 -13.76
CA SER A 394 14.20 11.18 -14.76
C SER A 394 13.78 11.95 -16.01
N GLY A 395 14.07 13.25 -16.08
CA GLY A 395 13.67 14.13 -17.19
C GLY A 395 14.80 14.60 -18.12
N TYR A 396 16.06 14.19 -17.90
CA TYR A 396 17.19 14.57 -18.76
C TYR A 396 18.15 13.40 -18.99
N ASP A 397 18.90 13.45 -20.09
CA ASP A 397 19.95 12.48 -20.41
C ASP A 397 21.26 12.83 -19.66
N GLY A 398 21.59 12.01 -18.66
CA GLY A 398 22.78 12.18 -17.82
C GLY A 398 24.12 11.90 -18.49
N THR A 399 24.14 11.41 -19.73
CA THR A 399 25.37 10.96 -20.39
C THR A 399 26.45 12.04 -20.42
N TRP A 400 26.11 13.27 -20.80
CA TRP A 400 27.06 14.38 -20.89
C TRP A 400 27.58 14.87 -19.54
N VAL A 401 26.76 14.76 -18.50
CA VAL A 401 27.13 15.11 -17.12
C VAL A 401 28.07 14.06 -16.54
N LEU A 402 27.87 12.79 -16.87
CA LEU A 402 28.77 11.71 -16.47
C LEU A 402 30.14 11.82 -17.17
N GLU A 403 30.19 12.33 -18.40
CA GLU A 403 31.45 12.63 -19.08
C GLU A 403 32.18 13.86 -18.49
N ASN A 404 31.44 14.90 -18.12
CA ASN A 404 31.98 16.10 -17.49
C ASN A 404 30.99 16.65 -16.43
N PRO A 405 31.23 16.32 -15.15
CA PRO A 405 30.43 16.80 -14.01
C PRO A 405 30.30 18.33 -13.89
N ASN A 406 31.29 19.08 -14.39
CA ASN A 406 31.28 20.55 -14.31
C ASN A 406 30.14 21.18 -15.13
N ARG A 407 29.51 20.41 -16.02
CA ARG A 407 28.31 20.84 -16.75
C ARG A 407 27.09 21.01 -15.86
N LEU A 408 27.02 20.26 -14.76
CA LEU A 408 25.92 20.33 -13.80
C LEU A 408 26.25 21.23 -12.62
N PHE A 409 27.47 21.12 -12.10
CA PHE A 409 28.01 22.00 -11.08
C PHE A 409 29.12 22.82 -11.72
N PRO A 410 28.88 24.08 -12.13
CA PRO A 410 29.90 24.91 -12.81
C PRO A 410 30.97 25.41 -11.83
N VAL A 411 31.58 24.49 -11.08
CA VAL A 411 32.51 24.75 -9.99
C VAL A 411 33.77 25.44 -10.52
N ASP A 412 34.21 25.09 -11.73
CA ASP A 412 35.31 25.76 -12.44
C ASP A 412 35.02 27.26 -12.65
N VAL A 413 33.87 27.59 -13.21
CA VAL A 413 33.45 28.99 -13.45
C VAL A 413 33.26 29.74 -12.14
N LEU A 414 32.62 29.12 -11.15
CA LEU A 414 32.39 29.74 -9.85
C LEU A 414 33.71 30.04 -9.11
N ARG A 415 34.68 29.12 -9.19
CA ARG A 415 36.02 29.32 -8.60
C ARG A 415 36.79 30.43 -9.31
N GLU A 416 36.71 30.52 -10.63
CA GLU A 416 37.31 31.63 -11.38
C GLU A 416 36.69 32.97 -10.98
N PHE A 417 35.36 33.03 -10.83
CA PHE A 417 34.68 34.25 -10.38
C PHE A 417 35.05 34.64 -8.96
N GLN A 418 35.27 33.66 -8.08
CA GLN A 418 35.77 33.91 -6.73
C GLN A 418 37.21 34.45 -6.75
N ALA A 419 38.08 33.87 -7.60
CA ALA A 419 39.45 34.34 -7.76
C ALA A 419 39.54 35.77 -8.31
N ASP A 420 38.62 36.13 -9.21
CA ASP A 420 38.48 37.48 -9.77
C ASP A 420 37.78 38.49 -8.82
N ASN A 421 37.42 38.09 -7.61
CA ASN A 421 36.61 38.88 -6.65
C ASN A 421 35.25 39.37 -7.21
N LYS A 422 34.68 38.65 -8.18
CA LYS A 422 33.32 38.92 -8.72
C LYS A 422 32.23 38.42 -7.79
N ILE A 423 32.53 37.36 -7.02
CA ILE A 423 31.66 36.78 -6.00
C ILE A 423 32.44 36.60 -4.69
N GLY A 424 31.72 36.48 -3.57
CA GLY A 424 32.29 36.29 -2.25
C GLY A 424 32.71 34.83 -2.01
N THR A 425 32.40 34.30 -0.85
CA THR A 425 32.85 32.96 -0.46
C THR A 425 31.88 31.89 -0.91
N LEU A 426 32.35 30.89 -1.65
CA LEU A 426 31.57 29.70 -2.00
C LEU A 426 31.51 28.72 -0.84
N HIS A 427 30.30 28.23 -0.56
CA HIS A 427 30.08 27.12 0.35
C HIS A 427 30.64 25.82 -0.27
N PRO A 428 31.37 24.99 0.49
CA PRO A 428 31.97 23.77 -0.06
C PRO A 428 30.94 22.67 -0.39
N ASP A 429 29.76 22.75 0.21
CA ASP A 429 28.70 21.76 -0.02
C ASP A 429 27.64 22.26 -1.00
N VAL A 430 27.23 21.36 -1.88
CA VAL A 430 26.11 21.50 -2.81
C VAL A 430 24.87 20.83 -2.26
N TYR A 431 23.74 21.53 -2.37
CA TYR A 431 22.43 21.05 -1.96
C TYR A 431 21.74 20.44 -3.17
N VAL A 432 21.46 19.14 -3.13
CA VAL A 432 20.88 18.40 -4.24
C VAL A 432 19.44 18.00 -3.92
N ALA A 433 18.53 18.41 -4.78
CA ALA A 433 17.13 17.98 -4.76
C ALA A 433 16.79 17.29 -6.08
N CYS A 434 15.75 16.45 -6.10
CA CYS A 434 15.16 15.96 -7.34
C CYS A 434 13.63 16.14 -7.24
N GLY A 435 13.05 17.03 -8.04
CA GLY A 435 11.69 17.52 -7.82
C GLY A 435 10.62 17.11 -8.81
N ASN A 436 10.98 16.50 -9.95
CA ASN A 436 9.98 16.24 -10.97
C ASN A 436 8.89 15.27 -10.46
N CYS A 437 7.63 15.54 -10.83
CA CYS A 437 6.43 14.83 -10.36
C CYS A 437 6.22 14.74 -8.82
N ALA A 438 6.98 15.47 -8.00
CA ALA A 438 6.68 15.57 -6.57
C ALA A 438 5.41 16.43 -6.37
N SER A 439 4.66 16.17 -5.30
CA SER A 439 3.50 17.01 -4.97
C SER A 439 3.96 18.42 -4.59
N VAL A 440 3.13 19.44 -4.86
CA VAL A 440 3.41 20.84 -4.49
C VAL A 440 3.74 20.96 -2.99
N ALA A 441 2.99 20.25 -2.15
CA ALA A 441 3.23 20.21 -0.71
C ALA A 441 4.62 19.64 -0.37
N ALA A 442 5.02 18.52 -0.98
CA ALA A 442 6.34 17.94 -0.75
C ALA A 442 7.47 18.86 -1.23
N SER A 443 7.29 19.52 -2.38
CA SER A 443 8.25 20.49 -2.90
C SER A 443 8.38 21.71 -1.98
N LYS A 444 7.27 22.21 -1.43
CA LYS A 444 7.26 23.31 -0.46
C LYS A 444 8.02 22.94 0.81
N THR A 445 7.71 21.79 1.41
CA THR A 445 8.41 21.31 2.62
C THR A 445 9.91 21.14 2.38
N LYS A 446 10.31 20.60 1.22
CA LYS A 446 11.73 20.47 0.84
C LYS A 446 12.40 21.84 0.71
N GLY A 447 11.76 22.80 0.04
CA GLY A 447 12.26 24.17 -0.08
C GLY A 447 12.44 24.85 1.27
N GLU A 448 11.46 24.71 2.17
CA GLU A 448 11.52 25.24 3.55
C GLU A 448 12.67 24.62 4.34
N GLN A 449 12.89 23.31 4.22
CA GLN A 449 14.00 22.62 4.90
C GLN A 449 15.38 23.06 4.39
N ILE A 450 15.55 23.16 3.06
CA ILE A 450 16.79 23.64 2.47
C ILE A 450 17.04 25.09 2.89
N ALA A 451 16.04 25.96 2.80
CA ALA A 451 16.15 27.35 3.23
C ALA A 451 16.55 27.46 4.71
N GLN A 452 15.94 26.67 5.59
CA GLN A 452 16.31 26.63 7.01
C GLN A 452 17.76 26.17 7.23
N ALA A 453 18.23 25.17 6.48
CA ALA A 453 19.61 24.71 6.54
C ALA A 453 20.60 25.80 6.10
N LEU A 454 20.30 26.52 5.02
CA LEU A 454 21.12 27.63 4.54
C LEU A 454 21.22 28.75 5.57
N LEU A 455 20.08 29.15 6.16
CA LEU A 455 20.02 30.19 7.20
C LEU A 455 20.83 29.79 8.45
N THR A 456 20.78 28.51 8.83
CA THR A 456 21.53 27.98 9.99
C THR A 456 23.05 28.04 9.77
N GLN A 457 23.49 28.01 8.51
CA GLN A 457 24.90 28.09 8.12
C GLN A 457 25.34 29.51 7.72
N GLU A 458 24.52 30.53 8.01
CA GLU A 458 24.79 31.93 7.70
C GLU A 458 25.04 32.17 6.20
N ILE A 459 24.35 31.41 5.34
CA ILE A 459 24.41 31.60 3.88
C ILE A 459 23.41 32.68 3.48
N GLU A 460 23.90 33.72 2.81
CA GLU A 460 23.12 34.91 2.48
C GLU A 460 22.52 34.87 1.07
N ALA A 461 23.12 34.08 0.18
CA ALA A 461 22.65 33.92 -1.19
C ALA A 461 22.85 32.49 -1.69
N ALA A 462 21.99 32.06 -2.61
CA ALA A 462 22.10 30.76 -3.24
C ALA A 462 21.95 30.88 -4.76
N ILE A 463 22.78 30.12 -5.47
CA ILE A 463 22.68 29.92 -6.91
C ILE A 463 21.84 28.67 -7.12
N LEU A 464 20.71 28.83 -7.80
CA LEU A 464 19.85 27.71 -8.18
C LEU A 464 20.25 27.27 -9.58
N THR A 465 20.79 26.07 -9.72
CA THR A 465 20.94 25.41 -11.01
C THR A 465 19.75 24.47 -11.24
N SER A 466 19.06 24.70 -12.36
CA SER A 466 18.05 23.78 -12.88
C SER A 466 18.60 23.16 -14.16
N THR A 467 18.18 21.94 -14.44
CA THR A 467 18.27 21.37 -15.79
C THR A 467 17.16 21.86 -16.69
#